data_AF-A0A3E0P348-F1
#
_entry.id   AF-A0A3E0P348-F1
#
_cell.length_a   1.000
_cell.length_b   1.000
_cell.length_c   1.000
_cell.angle_alpha   90.00
_cell.angle_beta   90.00
_cell.angle_gamma   90.00
#
_symmetry.space_group_name_H-M   'P 1'
#
loop_
_entity.id
_entity.type
_entity.pdbx_description
1 polymer ?
#
loop_
_entity_poly.entity_id
_entity_poly.type
_entity_poly.pdbx_seq_one_letter_code
_entity_poly.pdbx_strand_id
1 'polypeptide(L)'
;MIRQKILLKLAAAACLVAWTAPAAFAEEAKPEKVTYDDHVKAIFREHCFACHNQDTKKSDLSLATYTSLMEGGASGQVVYEGDIDSSRLWDLVAHIDEPKMPPMQDKLPEPKLELIKKWIVGGALENSGSVAKVKKGPSLEMSAPAGNVKPEGAPPMPENLVRQPVVYTSRAGAVTALACSPWAPLAAVAGQQQIALYHTDSGELLGVLPFPEGVPHVLRFSRSGTLLLAGGGIGGKSGKVVVYEVKTGSRVFEVGDELDLVLAADINEDHTRIALGGPGRVVRIYSTADGSLLHEIRKHTEWIYALEFSPDGVLLATADRNGGLFVWEAETAREYQNLAGHKAGVTDVSYRPDSNVLASASEDGTIKLWDMHTGKEIKNIGAHGGGVTALEYAQDGKIVSAGRDRLTKLWDGNGKAIRDFPALGDIGMEVAITHDSGRVIAGDWLGEVRTWKADDGAQLVALPPNPPTLQMLVEAQTAAVNAAADAAKNAADQVEAQKAATAAAEEAAKKAAEALAAAKAALADKTKASEAAAAAAAEAKARLESLAAEKAAYEQSQTAQANASP
;
A
#
# COMPACT_ATOMS: atom_id res chain seq x y z
N MET A 1 -2.85 15.40 -96.75
CA MET A 1 -2.93 14.08 -96.10
C MET A 1 -2.13 14.18 -94.79
N ILE A 2 -2.57 13.75 -93.60
CA ILE A 2 -3.81 13.10 -93.13
C ILE A 2 -4.12 13.64 -91.70
N ARG A 3 -5.40 13.51 -91.27
CA ARG A 3 -6.06 13.57 -89.93
C ARG A 3 -5.17 13.75 -88.66
N GLN A 4 -5.63 14.32 -87.53
CA GLN A 4 -6.99 14.58 -86.99
C GLN A 4 -6.88 15.78 -85.99
N LYS A 5 -7.75 16.82 -86.00
CA LYS A 5 -9.04 16.94 -85.28
C LYS A 5 -8.99 16.37 -83.85
N ILE A 6 -9.41 17.06 -82.77
CA ILE A 6 -10.34 18.22 -82.60
C ILE A 6 -9.91 18.97 -81.27
N LEU A 7 -10.44 20.09 -80.72
CA LEU A 7 -11.77 20.75 -80.75
C LEU A 7 -11.71 22.30 -80.85
N LEU A 8 -11.85 23.05 -79.74
CA LEU A 8 -12.18 24.49 -79.61
C LEU A 8 -11.46 25.07 -78.36
N LYS A 9 -11.04 26.35 -78.18
CA LYS A 9 -11.43 27.70 -78.67
C LYS A 9 -12.80 28.20 -78.13
N LEU A 10 -12.97 29.43 -77.61
CA LEU A 10 -12.12 30.64 -77.54
C LEU A 10 -12.26 31.35 -76.17
N ALA A 11 -11.26 32.17 -75.83
CA ALA A 11 -11.44 33.36 -75.00
C ALA A 11 -10.99 34.59 -75.81
N ALA A 12 -11.65 35.74 -75.63
CA ALA A 12 -11.34 36.99 -76.31
C ALA A 12 -10.96 38.08 -75.29
N ALA A 13 -10.08 39.00 -75.67
CA ALA A 13 -9.46 39.97 -74.76
C ALA A 13 -10.02 41.39 -74.92
N ALA A 14 -10.02 42.13 -73.81
CA ALA A 14 -10.02 43.59 -73.74
C ALA A 14 -9.27 44.02 -72.47
N CYS A 15 -8.65 45.21 -72.47
CA CYS A 15 -7.72 45.65 -71.42
C CYS A 15 -8.10 47.02 -70.82
N LEU A 16 -7.33 47.44 -69.80
CA LEU A 16 -7.12 48.83 -69.33
C LEU A 16 -8.18 49.50 -68.42
N VAL A 17 -8.11 49.12 -67.12
CA VAL A 17 -7.71 50.00 -66.00
C VAL A 17 -8.17 51.47 -65.97
N ALA A 18 -8.94 51.84 -64.94
CA ALA A 18 -8.71 53.06 -64.14
C ALA A 18 -9.41 53.03 -62.75
N TRP A 19 -8.69 53.51 -61.73
CA TRP A 19 -9.13 54.15 -60.46
C TRP A 19 -10.08 53.47 -59.43
N THR A 20 -9.45 53.10 -58.30
CA THR A 20 -9.81 53.42 -56.89
C THR A 20 -11.19 53.09 -56.32
N ALA A 21 -11.21 52.11 -55.40
CA ALA A 21 -12.07 52.08 -54.21
C ALA A 21 -11.21 51.67 -52.99
N PRO A 22 -11.53 52.09 -51.75
CA PRO A 22 -10.69 51.84 -50.58
C PRO A 22 -10.80 50.40 -50.06
N ALA A 23 -9.81 49.97 -49.27
CA ALA A 23 -9.84 48.68 -48.59
C ALA A 23 -10.92 48.65 -47.50
N ALA A 24 -11.95 47.84 -47.71
CA ALA A 24 -12.80 47.37 -46.62
C ALA A 24 -12.06 46.22 -45.89
N PHE A 25 -11.90 46.33 -44.57
CA PHE A 25 -11.45 45.20 -43.76
C PHE A 25 -12.55 44.13 -43.79
N ALA A 26 -12.22 42.94 -44.27
CA ALA A 26 -13.03 41.76 -44.02
C ALA A 26 -12.79 41.35 -42.57
N GLU A 27 -13.76 41.62 -41.69
CA GLU A 27 -13.75 41.11 -40.33
C GLU A 27 -13.92 39.58 -40.39
N GLU A 28 -12.91 38.84 -39.91
CA GLU A 28 -12.99 37.37 -39.88
C GLU A 28 -14.13 36.95 -38.94
N ALA A 29 -15.15 36.30 -39.52
CA ALA A 29 -16.27 35.78 -38.75
C ALA A 29 -15.75 34.76 -37.73
N LYS A 30 -15.91 35.08 -36.44
CA LYS A 30 -15.54 34.20 -35.32
C LYS A 30 -16.26 32.85 -35.50
N PRO A 31 -15.62 31.71 -35.18
CA PRO A 31 -16.27 30.40 -35.28
C PRO A 31 -17.55 30.38 -34.46
N GLU A 32 -18.63 29.92 -35.09
CA GLU A 32 -19.99 29.97 -34.55
C GLU A 32 -20.09 29.08 -33.30
N LYS A 33 -20.29 29.71 -32.14
CA LYS A 33 -20.47 29.01 -30.86
C LYS A 33 -21.81 28.29 -30.88
N VAL A 34 -21.81 26.99 -30.63
CA VAL A 34 -23.06 26.28 -30.30
C VAL A 34 -23.49 26.66 -28.88
N THR A 35 -24.75 27.04 -28.73
CA THR A 35 -25.32 27.66 -27.52
C THR A 35 -26.65 27.00 -27.16
N TYR A 36 -27.05 27.11 -25.90
CA TYR A 36 -28.35 26.62 -25.46
C TYR A 36 -29.47 27.41 -26.15
N ASP A 37 -29.49 28.74 -26.01
CA ASP A 37 -30.61 29.56 -26.47
C ASP A 37 -30.81 29.55 -27.99
N ASP A 38 -29.74 29.67 -28.78
CA ASP A 38 -29.83 29.80 -30.24
C ASP A 38 -29.95 28.43 -30.95
N HIS A 39 -29.40 27.35 -30.36
CA HIS A 39 -29.26 26.05 -31.02
C HIS A 39 -30.01 24.91 -30.32
N VAL A 40 -29.67 24.61 -29.05
CA VAL A 40 -30.10 23.35 -28.41
C VAL A 40 -31.52 23.40 -27.85
N LYS A 41 -31.95 24.56 -27.36
CA LYS A 41 -33.31 24.83 -26.84
C LYS A 41 -34.39 24.57 -27.88
N ALA A 42 -34.10 24.77 -29.17
CA ALA A 42 -35.00 24.42 -30.26
C ALA A 42 -35.24 22.90 -30.35
N ILE A 43 -34.18 22.08 -30.22
CA ILE A 43 -34.28 20.61 -30.24
C ILE A 43 -35.08 20.11 -29.02
N PHE A 44 -34.78 20.60 -27.81
CA PHE A 44 -35.51 20.19 -26.61
C PHE A 44 -36.97 20.66 -26.64
N ARG A 45 -37.27 21.80 -27.26
CA ARG A 45 -38.66 22.27 -27.45
C ARG A 45 -39.47 21.36 -28.37
N GLU A 46 -38.84 20.80 -29.39
CA GLU A 46 -39.47 19.88 -30.35
C GLU A 46 -39.64 18.46 -29.77
N HIS A 47 -38.66 17.96 -29.01
CA HIS A 47 -38.58 16.54 -28.60
C HIS A 47 -38.80 16.24 -27.11
N CYS A 48 -38.62 17.23 -26.22
CA CYS A 48 -38.50 16.96 -24.77
C CYS A 48 -39.48 17.78 -23.91
N PHE A 49 -39.86 19.00 -24.32
CA PHE A 49 -40.72 19.88 -23.52
C PHE A 49 -42.15 19.34 -23.31
N ALA A 50 -42.58 18.30 -24.05
CA ALA A 50 -43.83 17.59 -23.76
C ALA A 50 -43.81 16.83 -22.41
N CYS A 51 -42.64 16.64 -21.79
CA CYS A 51 -42.46 15.92 -20.52
C CYS A 51 -41.48 16.57 -19.53
N HIS A 52 -40.66 17.53 -19.98
CA HIS A 52 -39.65 18.22 -19.16
C HIS A 52 -39.69 19.74 -19.40
N ASN A 53 -40.83 20.36 -19.08
CA ASN A 53 -41.01 21.82 -19.08
C ASN A 53 -41.16 22.35 -17.63
N GLN A 54 -41.45 23.64 -17.47
CA GLN A 54 -41.53 24.27 -16.14
C GLN A 54 -42.73 23.75 -15.32
N ASP A 55 -43.89 23.52 -15.95
CA ASP A 55 -45.13 23.04 -15.33
C ASP A 55 -45.17 21.51 -15.21
N THR A 56 -44.55 20.83 -16.17
CA THR A 56 -44.52 19.37 -16.32
C THR A 56 -43.08 18.87 -16.21
N LYS A 57 -42.62 18.68 -14.97
CA LYS A 57 -41.28 18.17 -14.63
C LYS A 57 -41.31 16.66 -14.38
N LYS A 58 -41.35 15.81 -15.42
CA LYS A 58 -41.20 14.36 -15.18
C LYS A 58 -39.80 14.08 -14.63
N SER A 59 -39.73 13.19 -13.63
CA SER A 59 -38.51 12.92 -12.85
C SER A 59 -37.86 14.18 -12.25
N ASP A 60 -38.65 15.21 -11.95
CA ASP A 60 -38.24 16.52 -11.40
C ASP A 60 -37.22 17.30 -12.26
N LEU A 61 -37.11 16.97 -13.55
CA LEU A 61 -36.21 17.62 -14.50
C LEU A 61 -36.96 18.57 -15.45
N SER A 62 -36.45 19.80 -15.60
CA SER A 62 -36.95 20.80 -16.56
C SER A 62 -35.86 21.26 -17.52
N LEU A 63 -36.07 21.05 -18.82
CA LEU A 63 -35.13 21.42 -19.89
C LEU A 63 -35.45 22.80 -20.50
N ALA A 64 -36.46 23.51 -19.98
CA ALA A 64 -37.07 24.70 -20.58
C ALA A 64 -36.28 26.01 -20.40
N THR A 65 -35.38 26.05 -19.42
CA THR A 65 -34.43 27.15 -19.20
C THR A 65 -33.04 26.58 -18.94
N TYR A 66 -32.01 27.33 -19.29
CA TYR A 66 -30.62 26.92 -19.06
C TYR A 66 -30.34 26.62 -17.58
N THR A 67 -30.79 27.50 -16.68
CA THR A 67 -30.64 27.31 -15.22
C THR A 67 -31.21 25.97 -14.75
N SER A 68 -32.49 25.67 -15.05
CA SER A 68 -33.12 24.41 -14.63
C SER A 68 -32.53 23.16 -15.29
N LEU A 69 -31.93 23.30 -16.47
CA LEU A 69 -31.22 22.23 -17.17
C LEU A 69 -29.89 21.91 -16.47
N MET A 70 -29.12 22.94 -16.09
CA MET A 70 -27.83 22.78 -15.44
C MET A 70 -27.94 22.46 -13.94
N GLU A 71 -29.01 22.89 -13.27
CA GLU A 71 -29.39 22.42 -11.92
C GLU A 71 -29.74 20.92 -11.92
N GLY A 72 -30.32 20.42 -13.02
CA GLY A 72 -30.74 19.02 -13.15
C GLY A 72 -32.10 18.74 -12.50
N GLY A 73 -32.17 17.68 -11.71
CA GLY A 73 -33.37 17.31 -10.95
C GLY A 73 -33.02 16.50 -9.71
N ALA A 74 -34.01 15.84 -9.09
CA ALA A 74 -33.81 15.06 -7.86
C ALA A 74 -32.77 13.91 -7.96
N SER A 75 -32.37 13.50 -9.17
CA SER A 75 -31.29 12.54 -9.42
C SER A 75 -29.92 13.17 -9.69
N GLY A 76 -29.76 14.48 -9.42
CA GLY A 76 -28.54 15.25 -9.69
C GLY A 76 -28.50 15.92 -11.07
N GLN A 77 -27.33 16.48 -11.40
CA GLN A 77 -27.05 17.16 -12.65
C GLN A 77 -27.05 16.17 -13.84
N VAL A 78 -27.63 16.59 -14.98
CA VAL A 78 -27.79 15.75 -16.18
C VAL A 78 -26.89 16.16 -17.35
N VAL A 79 -26.27 17.34 -17.30
CA VAL A 79 -25.27 17.84 -18.25
C VAL A 79 -24.08 18.37 -17.47
N TYR A 80 -22.90 17.82 -17.74
CA TYR A 80 -21.63 18.26 -17.16
C TYR A 80 -20.85 19.05 -18.21
N GLU A 81 -20.41 20.26 -17.84
CA GLU A 81 -19.76 21.20 -18.76
C GLU A 81 -18.45 20.62 -19.31
N GLY A 82 -18.38 20.36 -20.62
CA GLY A 82 -17.20 19.80 -21.29
C GLY A 82 -17.04 18.28 -21.16
N ASP A 83 -17.94 17.59 -20.46
CA ASP A 83 -17.79 16.17 -20.10
C ASP A 83 -18.98 15.35 -20.63
N ILE A 84 -18.81 14.73 -21.79
CA ILE A 84 -19.90 14.02 -22.48
C ILE A 84 -20.22 12.67 -21.85
N ASP A 85 -19.22 11.94 -21.36
CA ASP A 85 -19.36 10.60 -20.82
C ASP A 85 -19.95 10.59 -19.39
N SER A 86 -19.87 11.72 -18.68
CA SER A 86 -20.63 11.96 -17.44
C SER A 86 -22.04 12.54 -17.70
N SER A 87 -22.28 13.11 -18.88
CA SER A 87 -23.53 13.83 -19.21
C SER A 87 -24.67 12.88 -19.52
N ARG A 88 -25.33 12.33 -18.50
CA ARG A 88 -26.46 11.40 -18.64
C ARG A 88 -27.56 11.84 -19.62
N LEU A 89 -27.78 13.15 -19.83
CA LEU A 89 -28.69 13.63 -20.87
C LEU A 89 -28.30 13.13 -22.27
N TRP A 90 -27.00 13.09 -22.58
CA TRP A 90 -26.45 12.55 -23.83
C TRP A 90 -26.80 11.06 -23.98
N ASP A 91 -26.53 10.23 -22.98
CA ASP A 91 -26.72 8.78 -23.07
C ASP A 91 -28.17 8.40 -23.35
N LEU A 92 -29.11 9.09 -22.70
CA LEU A 92 -30.53 8.83 -22.87
C LEU A 92 -31.05 9.28 -24.25
N VAL A 93 -30.52 10.37 -24.84
CA VAL A 93 -30.94 10.83 -26.19
C VAL A 93 -30.17 10.16 -27.34
N ALA A 94 -28.95 9.70 -27.10
CA ALA A 94 -28.16 8.90 -28.03
C ALA A 94 -28.58 7.40 -28.05
N HIS A 95 -29.43 7.00 -27.09
CA HIS A 95 -29.93 5.62 -26.85
C HIS A 95 -28.81 4.65 -26.40
N ILE A 96 -27.89 5.15 -25.58
CA ILE A 96 -26.78 4.41 -24.95
C ILE A 96 -27.22 3.79 -23.61
N ASP A 97 -27.90 4.57 -22.76
CA ASP A 97 -28.45 4.13 -21.45
C ASP A 97 -30.00 4.03 -21.49
N GLU A 98 -30.60 3.44 -20.46
CA GLU A 98 -32.05 3.37 -20.27
C GLU A 98 -32.54 4.25 -19.10
N PRO A 99 -33.72 4.90 -19.21
CA PRO A 99 -34.71 4.79 -20.28
C PRO A 99 -34.41 5.70 -21.49
N LYS A 100 -34.51 5.11 -22.69
CA LYS A 100 -34.30 5.80 -23.98
C LYS A 100 -35.26 6.99 -24.16
N MET A 101 -34.73 8.13 -24.61
CA MET A 101 -35.45 9.39 -24.78
C MET A 101 -35.36 9.87 -26.25
N PRO A 102 -36.46 10.31 -26.88
CA PRO A 102 -37.83 10.38 -26.34
C PRO A 102 -38.45 8.98 -26.16
N PRO A 103 -39.33 8.78 -25.16
CA PRO A 103 -39.84 7.46 -24.80
C PRO A 103 -40.77 6.92 -25.89
N MET A 104 -40.55 5.66 -26.29
CA MET A 104 -41.28 4.98 -27.38
C MET A 104 -41.14 5.65 -28.76
N GLN A 105 -40.05 6.42 -28.98
CA GLN A 105 -39.70 7.01 -30.27
C GLN A 105 -38.32 6.54 -30.74
N ASP A 106 -38.02 6.73 -32.02
CA ASP A 106 -36.70 6.46 -32.59
C ASP A 106 -35.64 7.45 -32.06
N LYS A 107 -34.37 7.05 -32.13
CA LYS A 107 -33.21 7.89 -31.80
C LYS A 107 -33.26 9.21 -32.58
N LEU A 108 -32.92 10.33 -31.91
CA LEU A 108 -32.90 11.66 -32.55
C LEU A 108 -32.03 11.67 -33.82
N PRO A 109 -32.40 12.41 -34.88
CA PRO A 109 -31.60 12.51 -36.10
C PRO A 109 -30.16 12.96 -35.81
N GLU A 110 -29.17 12.26 -36.38
CA GLU A 110 -27.75 12.44 -36.09
C GLU A 110 -27.26 13.92 -36.14
N PRO A 111 -27.72 14.80 -37.06
CA PRO A 111 -27.35 16.22 -37.04
C PRO A 111 -27.79 16.99 -35.78
N LYS A 112 -28.90 16.59 -35.13
CA LYS A 112 -29.36 17.17 -33.86
C LYS A 112 -28.54 16.64 -32.68
N LEU A 113 -28.16 15.37 -32.72
CA LEU A 113 -27.26 14.78 -31.72
C LEU A 113 -25.85 15.37 -31.79
N GLU A 114 -25.27 15.50 -32.97
CA GLU A 114 -23.97 16.18 -33.15
C GLU A 114 -24.01 17.65 -32.67
N LEU A 115 -25.17 18.32 -32.74
CA LEU A 115 -25.33 19.67 -32.18
C LEU A 115 -25.37 19.66 -30.65
N ILE A 116 -26.11 18.74 -30.02
CA ILE A 116 -26.13 18.54 -28.56
C ILE A 116 -24.73 18.18 -28.05
N LYS A 117 -24.05 17.24 -28.71
CA LYS A 117 -22.69 16.79 -28.39
C LYS A 117 -21.67 17.93 -28.49
N LYS A 118 -21.69 18.72 -29.56
CA LYS A 118 -20.81 19.91 -29.71
C LYS A 118 -21.09 20.98 -28.66
N TRP A 119 -22.34 21.12 -28.23
CA TRP A 119 -22.71 22.03 -27.14
C TRP A 119 -22.19 21.54 -25.78
N ILE A 120 -22.41 20.27 -25.41
CA ILE A 120 -21.92 19.67 -24.15
C ILE A 120 -20.39 19.75 -24.08
N VAL A 121 -19.69 19.22 -25.09
CA VAL A 121 -18.22 19.24 -25.19
C VAL A 121 -17.68 20.67 -25.29
N GLY A 122 -18.45 21.60 -25.86
CA GLY A 122 -18.14 23.03 -25.91
C GLY A 122 -18.33 23.79 -24.59
N GLY A 123 -18.53 23.10 -23.47
CA GLY A 123 -18.73 23.71 -22.14
C GLY A 123 -20.18 24.15 -21.87
N ALA A 124 -21.16 23.54 -22.55
CA ALA A 124 -22.59 23.76 -22.38
C ALA A 124 -22.99 25.26 -22.28
N LEU A 125 -22.57 26.07 -23.24
CA LEU A 125 -22.75 27.54 -23.24
C LEU A 125 -24.24 27.95 -23.24
N GLU A 126 -24.64 28.89 -22.39
CA GLU A 126 -26.01 29.43 -22.39
C GLU A 126 -26.30 30.21 -23.69
N ASN A 127 -25.48 31.23 -23.97
CA ASN A 127 -25.67 32.21 -25.04
C ASN A 127 -24.32 32.62 -25.66
N SER A 128 -24.35 33.43 -26.72
CA SER A 128 -23.15 33.85 -27.47
C SER A 128 -22.14 34.65 -26.62
N GLY A 129 -22.59 35.32 -25.56
CA GLY A 129 -21.76 36.02 -24.58
C GLY A 129 -21.07 35.09 -23.57
N SER A 130 -21.59 33.88 -23.36
CA SER A 130 -20.99 32.90 -22.45
C SER A 130 -19.58 32.51 -22.87
N VAL A 131 -18.68 32.40 -21.90
CA VAL A 131 -17.35 31.78 -22.04
C VAL A 131 -17.43 30.41 -21.38
N ALA A 132 -16.90 29.38 -22.03
CA ALA A 132 -16.85 28.04 -21.43
C ALA A 132 -16.05 28.12 -20.13
N LYS A 133 -16.60 27.58 -19.03
CA LYS A 133 -15.76 27.34 -17.85
C LYS A 133 -14.76 26.25 -18.25
N VAL A 134 -13.48 26.61 -18.34
CA VAL A 134 -12.42 25.61 -18.38
C VAL A 134 -12.60 24.78 -17.11
N LYS A 135 -12.74 23.45 -17.28
CA LYS A 135 -12.97 22.51 -16.19
C LYS A 135 -11.84 22.68 -15.17
N LYS A 136 -12.13 23.36 -14.03
CA LYS A 136 -11.31 23.18 -12.83
C LYS A 136 -11.35 21.67 -12.55
N GLY A 137 -10.20 21.01 -12.62
CA GLY A 137 -10.02 19.72 -11.96
C GLY A 137 -10.31 19.85 -10.46
N PRO A 138 -10.44 18.73 -9.73
CA PRO A 138 -10.64 18.75 -8.29
C PRO A 138 -9.53 19.58 -7.64
N SER A 139 -9.85 20.79 -7.17
CA SER A 139 -8.84 21.73 -6.71
C SER A 139 -8.40 21.36 -5.29
N LEU A 140 -7.19 20.83 -5.15
CA LEU A 140 -6.58 20.50 -3.87
C LEU A 140 -6.16 21.79 -3.15
N GLU A 141 -7.13 22.53 -2.58
CA GLU A 141 -6.88 23.72 -1.75
C GLU A 141 -6.36 23.32 -0.35
N MET A 142 -5.21 22.66 -0.33
CA MET A 142 -4.44 22.33 0.87
C MET A 142 -2.94 22.52 0.60
N SER A 143 -2.45 23.76 0.70
CA SER A 143 -1.02 24.00 0.82
C SER A 143 -0.52 23.45 2.15
N ALA A 144 0.31 22.41 2.09
CA ALA A 144 1.01 21.92 3.28
C ALA A 144 2.08 22.95 3.72
N PRO A 145 2.43 23.02 5.02
CA PRO A 145 3.53 23.86 5.47
C PRO A 145 4.84 23.35 4.84
N ALA A 146 5.51 24.21 4.09
CA ALA A 146 6.63 23.81 3.24
C ALA A 146 7.87 23.30 4.02
N GLY A 147 8.52 22.28 3.45
CA GLY A 147 9.73 21.65 3.99
C GLY A 147 9.49 20.37 4.79
N ASN A 148 10.56 19.62 5.06
CA ASN A 148 10.54 18.31 5.72
C ASN A 148 10.35 18.39 7.25
N VAL A 149 9.24 19.00 7.69
CA VAL A 149 8.88 19.17 9.10
C VAL A 149 7.72 18.24 9.45
N LYS A 150 7.82 17.56 10.61
CA LYS A 150 6.73 16.70 11.10
C LYS A 150 5.44 17.52 11.31
N PRO A 151 4.31 17.14 10.69
CA PRO A 151 3.04 17.83 10.89
C PRO A 151 2.56 17.83 12.35
N GLU A 152 1.85 18.89 12.73
CA GLU A 152 1.23 18.97 14.06
C GLU A 152 0.04 18.01 14.21
N GLY A 153 -0.09 17.41 15.39
CA GLY A 153 -1.18 16.50 15.74
C GLY A 153 -0.78 15.02 15.75
N ALA A 154 -1.79 14.15 15.68
CA ALA A 154 -1.59 12.71 15.54
C ALA A 154 -1.19 12.38 14.09
N PRO A 155 -0.24 11.45 13.86
CA PRO A 155 0.21 11.13 12.51
C PRO A 155 -0.95 10.55 11.67
N PRO A 156 -1.01 10.86 10.37
CA PRO A 156 -2.08 10.39 9.49
C PRO A 156 -2.06 8.86 9.37
N MET A 157 -3.16 8.24 9.78
CA MET A 157 -3.39 6.79 9.77
C MET A 157 -4.77 6.50 9.19
N PRO A 158 -4.96 5.38 8.47
CA PRO A 158 -6.28 4.93 8.04
C PRO A 158 -7.21 4.64 9.23
N GLU A 159 -8.45 5.13 9.19
CA GLU A 159 -9.38 4.99 10.31
C GLU A 159 -10.40 3.85 10.11
N ASN A 160 -11.15 3.85 9.01
CA ASN A 160 -12.28 2.92 8.78
C ASN A 160 -12.30 2.35 7.34
N LEU A 161 -11.15 1.85 6.87
CA LEU A 161 -11.03 1.29 5.51
C LEU A 161 -11.58 -0.13 5.38
N VAL A 162 -12.05 -0.45 4.17
CA VAL A 162 -12.42 -1.81 3.78
C VAL A 162 -11.16 -2.68 3.71
N ARG A 163 -11.15 -3.79 4.46
CA ARG A 163 -10.03 -4.76 4.52
C ARG A 163 -10.17 -5.93 3.54
N GLN A 164 -11.27 -5.98 2.78
CA GLN A 164 -11.48 -6.97 1.73
C GLN A 164 -10.64 -6.62 0.49
N PRO A 165 -9.79 -7.52 -0.03
CA PRO A 165 -9.13 -7.32 -1.33
C PRO A 165 -10.16 -7.14 -2.45
N VAL A 166 -9.87 -6.21 -3.36
CA VAL A 166 -10.64 -5.94 -4.58
C VAL A 166 -10.46 -7.09 -5.57
N VAL A 167 -9.22 -7.59 -5.68
CA VAL A 167 -8.86 -8.77 -6.46
C VAL A 167 -8.06 -9.71 -5.56
N TYR A 168 -8.47 -10.98 -5.51
CA TYR A 168 -7.69 -12.04 -4.86
C TYR A 168 -7.22 -13.06 -5.91
N THR A 169 -5.92 -13.28 -5.97
CA THR A 169 -5.27 -14.26 -6.86
C THR A 169 -4.72 -15.44 -6.07
N SER A 170 -4.58 -16.62 -6.71
CA SER A 170 -4.00 -17.81 -6.06
C SER A 170 -2.46 -17.78 -5.94
N ARG A 171 -1.82 -16.74 -6.48
CA ARG A 171 -0.40 -16.40 -6.36
C ARG A 171 -0.29 -14.88 -6.34
N ALA A 172 0.65 -14.34 -5.58
CA ALA A 172 1.01 -12.92 -5.69
C ALA A 172 1.68 -12.65 -7.06
N GLY A 173 1.58 -11.41 -7.53
CA GLY A 173 2.43 -10.87 -8.59
C GLY A 173 3.64 -10.15 -7.99
N ALA A 174 4.63 -9.83 -8.83
CA ALA A 174 5.81 -9.06 -8.42
C ALA A 174 5.43 -7.77 -7.69
N VAL A 175 6.13 -7.48 -6.59
CA VAL A 175 5.97 -6.21 -5.87
C VAL A 175 6.48 -5.10 -6.77
N THR A 176 5.58 -4.21 -7.17
CA THR A 176 5.79 -3.24 -8.26
C THR A 176 5.86 -1.80 -7.79
N ALA A 177 5.53 -1.56 -6.52
CA ALA A 177 5.86 -0.38 -5.74
C ALA A 177 5.65 -0.67 -4.23
N LEU A 178 6.41 0.02 -3.40
CA LEU A 178 6.37 -0.05 -1.94
C LEU A 178 6.63 1.35 -1.36
N ALA A 179 5.94 1.75 -0.30
CA ALA A 179 6.22 3.01 0.38
C ALA A 179 5.95 2.93 1.88
N CYS A 180 6.73 3.66 2.69
CA CYS A 180 6.43 3.92 4.09
C CYS A 180 5.95 5.37 4.30
N SER A 181 5.06 5.60 5.27
CA SER A 181 4.67 6.96 5.65
C SER A 181 5.83 7.66 6.37
N PRO A 182 6.18 8.92 6.03
CA PRO A 182 7.28 9.64 6.67
C PRO A 182 7.13 9.89 8.17
N TRP A 183 5.91 9.77 8.72
CA TRP A 183 5.60 10.16 10.11
C TRP A 183 4.79 9.13 10.90
N ALA A 184 4.40 8.01 10.28
CA ALA A 184 3.45 7.03 10.84
C ALA A 184 3.95 5.58 10.67
N PRO A 185 3.53 4.63 11.53
CA PRO A 185 3.84 3.20 11.38
C PRO A 185 2.97 2.55 10.29
N LEU A 186 3.00 3.10 9.08
CA LEU A 186 2.14 2.76 7.95
C LEU A 186 3.01 2.43 6.73
N ALA A 187 2.72 1.31 6.07
CA ALA A 187 3.27 0.98 4.76
C ALA A 187 2.14 0.73 3.74
N ALA A 188 2.41 1.11 2.49
CA ALA A 188 1.56 0.86 1.33
C ALA A 188 2.28 -0.10 0.37
N VAL A 189 1.59 -1.17 -0.05
CA VAL A 189 2.13 -2.23 -0.90
C VAL A 189 1.27 -2.35 -2.16
N ALA A 190 1.89 -2.25 -3.34
CA ALA A 190 1.18 -2.40 -4.61
C ALA A 190 0.76 -3.85 -4.87
N GLY A 191 -0.51 -4.04 -5.24
CA GLY A 191 -1.07 -5.31 -5.69
C GLY A 191 -1.86 -5.16 -7.00
N GLN A 192 -2.38 -6.25 -7.52
CA GLN A 192 -3.17 -6.21 -8.75
C GLN A 192 -4.50 -5.46 -8.50
N GLN A 193 -4.69 -4.34 -9.19
CA GLN A 193 -5.83 -3.42 -9.09
C GLN A 193 -6.14 -2.90 -7.68
N GLN A 194 -5.16 -2.94 -6.77
CA GLN A 194 -5.34 -2.55 -5.38
C GLN A 194 -4.02 -2.14 -4.70
N ILE A 195 -4.12 -1.41 -3.59
CA ILE A 195 -3.00 -1.06 -2.72
C ILE A 195 -3.35 -1.54 -1.32
N ALA A 196 -2.54 -2.43 -0.74
CA ALA A 196 -2.73 -2.94 0.61
C ALA A 196 -2.00 -2.04 1.62
N LEU A 197 -2.73 -1.56 2.64
CA LEU A 197 -2.20 -0.71 3.70
C LEU A 197 -2.02 -1.48 5.00
N TYR A 198 -0.80 -1.46 5.54
CA TYR A 198 -0.41 -2.23 6.72
C TYR A 198 0.15 -1.37 7.84
N HIS A 199 -0.15 -1.74 9.08
CA HIS A 199 0.54 -1.21 10.26
C HIS A 199 1.90 -1.90 10.38
N THR A 200 3.00 -1.14 10.24
CA THR A 200 4.36 -1.71 10.14
C THR A 200 4.83 -2.39 11.43
N ASP A 201 4.32 -1.95 12.60
CA ASP A 201 4.64 -2.60 13.86
C ASP A 201 4.02 -3.99 14.06
N SER A 202 2.72 -4.14 13.83
CA SER A 202 1.94 -5.34 14.11
C SER A 202 1.75 -6.27 12.90
N GLY A 203 1.91 -5.76 11.68
CA GLY A 203 1.53 -6.45 10.44
C GLY A 203 0.04 -6.47 10.17
N GLU A 204 -0.77 -5.71 10.92
CA GLU A 204 -2.21 -5.66 10.72
C GLU A 204 -2.55 -4.97 9.38
N LEU A 205 -3.38 -5.63 8.57
CA LEU A 205 -4.00 -5.03 7.39
C LEU A 205 -5.02 -3.98 7.85
N LEU A 206 -4.68 -2.71 7.66
CA LEU A 206 -5.54 -1.57 8.02
C LEU A 206 -6.65 -1.37 6.98
N GLY A 207 -6.35 -1.59 5.70
CA GLY A 207 -7.30 -1.46 4.60
C GLY A 207 -6.72 -1.79 3.23
N VAL A 208 -7.58 -1.76 2.22
CA VAL A 208 -7.24 -1.92 0.80
C VAL A 208 -7.86 -0.77 0.00
N LEU A 209 -7.04 -0.06 -0.78
CA LEU A 209 -7.49 1.00 -1.68
C LEU A 209 -7.66 0.45 -3.11
N PRO A 210 -8.80 0.66 -3.79
CA PRO A 210 -8.98 0.23 -5.18
C PRO A 210 -8.19 1.09 -6.18
N PHE A 211 -7.44 0.45 -7.07
CA PHE A 211 -6.73 1.04 -8.20
C PHE A 211 -7.15 0.34 -9.51
N PRO A 212 -8.43 0.48 -9.96
CA PRO A 212 -8.97 -0.24 -11.11
C PRO A 212 -8.18 -0.03 -12.42
N GLU A 213 -7.39 1.05 -12.50
CA GLU A 213 -6.51 1.43 -13.61
C GLU A 213 -5.55 0.32 -14.07
N GLY A 214 -5.13 -0.59 -13.19
CA GLY A 214 -4.26 -1.71 -13.54
C GLY A 214 -3.36 -2.16 -12.39
N VAL A 215 -2.04 -2.01 -12.53
CA VAL A 215 -1.07 -2.25 -11.44
C VAL A 215 -0.43 -0.92 -11.03
N PRO A 216 -0.35 -0.58 -9.73
CA PRO A 216 0.46 0.54 -9.28
C PRO A 216 1.95 0.20 -9.46
N HIS A 217 2.65 1.02 -10.23
CA HIS A 217 4.10 0.96 -10.44
C HIS A 217 4.86 2.05 -9.67
N VAL A 218 4.13 2.93 -9.00
CA VAL A 218 4.67 3.97 -8.12
C VAL A 218 3.76 4.09 -6.91
N LEU A 219 4.35 4.13 -5.72
CA LEU A 219 3.70 4.56 -4.48
C LEU A 219 4.63 5.56 -3.81
N ARG A 220 4.12 6.76 -3.50
CA ARG A 220 4.84 7.77 -2.70
C ARG A 220 3.87 8.42 -1.74
N PHE A 221 4.19 8.42 -0.46
CA PHE A 221 3.48 9.27 0.50
C PHE A 221 3.96 10.70 0.33
N SER A 222 3.02 11.65 0.32
CA SER A 222 3.31 13.08 0.42
C SER A 222 4.23 13.41 1.60
N ARG A 223 4.96 14.52 1.53
CA ARG A 223 5.88 14.93 2.62
C ARG A 223 5.17 15.14 3.97
N SER A 224 3.88 15.49 3.96
CA SER A 224 3.02 15.54 5.17
C SER A 224 2.45 14.17 5.60
N GLY A 225 2.53 13.15 4.74
CA GLY A 225 1.97 11.82 4.96
C GLY A 225 0.43 11.74 4.93
N THR A 226 -0.28 12.85 4.72
CA THR A 226 -1.76 12.87 4.70
C THR A 226 -2.33 12.33 3.40
N LEU A 227 -1.56 12.42 2.32
CA LEU A 227 -1.88 11.90 0.99
C LEU A 227 -0.93 10.77 0.59
N LEU A 228 -1.47 9.76 -0.08
CA LEU A 228 -0.72 8.70 -0.77
C LEU A 228 -0.96 8.84 -2.27
N LEU A 229 0.11 9.06 -3.03
CA LEU A 229 0.12 9.05 -4.49
C LEU A 229 0.36 7.62 -4.99
N ALA A 230 -0.42 7.20 -5.98
CA ALA A 230 -0.23 5.96 -6.72
C ALA A 230 -0.17 6.24 -8.23
N GLY A 231 0.97 5.93 -8.86
CA GLY A 231 1.13 5.94 -10.31
C GLY A 231 1.12 4.53 -10.87
N GLY A 232 0.56 4.32 -12.05
CA GLY A 232 0.56 3.00 -12.68
C GLY A 232 -0.38 2.88 -13.87
N GLY A 233 -0.86 1.67 -14.14
CA GLY A 233 -1.87 1.40 -15.17
C GLY A 233 -1.68 0.06 -15.90
N ILE A 234 -1.85 0.07 -17.22
CA ILE A 234 -1.72 -1.07 -18.13
C ILE A 234 -0.83 -0.65 -19.31
N GLY A 235 0.27 -1.39 -19.52
CA GLY A 235 1.24 -1.08 -20.56
C GLY A 235 0.67 -1.09 -21.97
N GLY A 236 1.06 -0.07 -22.76
CA GLY A 236 0.56 0.18 -24.11
C GLY A 236 -0.94 0.46 -24.22
N LYS A 237 -1.61 0.83 -23.12
CA LYS A 237 -3.05 1.07 -23.08
C LYS A 237 -3.45 2.33 -22.29
N SER A 238 -2.96 2.46 -21.06
CA SER A 238 -3.45 3.50 -20.13
C SER A 238 -2.51 3.67 -18.94
N GLY A 239 -2.10 4.90 -18.63
CA GLY A 239 -1.35 5.27 -17.43
C GLY A 239 -1.95 6.48 -16.72
N LYS A 240 -2.10 6.41 -15.40
CA LYS A 240 -2.69 7.45 -14.57
C LYS A 240 -1.99 7.54 -13.21
N VAL A 241 -1.99 8.74 -12.64
CA VAL A 241 -1.67 9.02 -11.24
C VAL A 241 -2.96 9.33 -10.48
N VAL A 242 -3.15 8.65 -9.35
CA VAL A 242 -4.30 8.81 -8.44
C VAL A 242 -3.76 9.16 -7.06
N VAL A 243 -4.34 10.16 -6.41
CA VAL A 243 -3.98 10.55 -5.05
C VAL A 243 -5.14 10.23 -4.11
N TYR A 244 -4.81 9.55 -3.02
CA TYR A 244 -5.74 9.12 -1.98
C TYR A 244 -5.48 9.89 -0.68
N GLU A 245 -6.53 10.31 0.02
CA GLU A 245 -6.41 10.73 1.42
C GLU A 245 -6.18 9.48 2.30
N VAL A 246 -5.11 9.48 3.10
CA VAL A 246 -4.68 8.31 3.89
C VAL A 246 -5.70 7.91 4.97
N LYS A 247 -6.42 8.88 5.54
CA LYS A 247 -7.42 8.63 6.60
C LYS A 247 -8.68 7.92 6.10
N THR A 248 -9.25 8.45 5.01
CA THR A 248 -10.56 8.04 4.48
C THR A 248 -10.45 7.05 3.32
N GLY A 249 -9.27 6.94 2.69
CA GLY A 249 -9.06 6.16 1.47
C GLY A 249 -9.73 6.75 0.23
N SER A 250 -10.24 7.98 0.32
CA SER A 250 -10.96 8.64 -0.77
C SER A 250 -9.97 9.15 -1.83
N ARG A 251 -10.29 8.94 -3.11
CA ARG A 251 -9.55 9.51 -4.25
C ARG A 251 -9.85 11.01 -4.31
N VAL A 252 -8.84 11.84 -4.02
CA VAL A 252 -8.98 13.30 -3.92
C VAL A 252 -8.49 14.03 -5.16
N PHE A 253 -7.58 13.44 -5.92
CA PHE A 253 -7.02 14.02 -7.14
C PHE A 253 -6.63 12.94 -8.13
N GLU A 254 -6.78 13.21 -9.43
CA GLU A 254 -6.41 12.30 -10.51
C GLU A 254 -5.80 13.09 -11.67
N VAL A 255 -4.67 12.61 -12.20
CA VAL A 255 -3.93 13.29 -13.28
C VAL A 255 -3.09 12.32 -14.10
N GLY A 256 -2.77 12.70 -15.33
CA GLY A 256 -2.24 11.77 -16.32
C GLY A 256 -3.35 10.93 -16.94
N ASP A 257 -3.39 10.95 -18.27
CA ASP A 257 -4.14 10.02 -19.11
C ASP A 257 -3.19 9.59 -20.23
N GLU A 258 -2.11 8.92 -19.82
CA GLU A 258 -1.02 8.51 -20.69
C GLU A 258 -1.44 7.29 -21.51
N LEU A 259 -1.00 7.21 -22.77
CA LEU A 259 -1.27 6.06 -23.65
C LEU A 259 -0.46 4.80 -23.28
N ASP A 260 0.39 4.90 -22.27
CA ASP A 260 1.22 3.83 -21.70
C ASP A 260 1.33 4.05 -20.18
N LEU A 261 1.75 3.04 -19.42
CA LEU A 261 1.71 3.05 -17.96
C LEU A 261 2.66 4.09 -17.33
N VAL A 262 2.28 4.70 -16.20
CA VAL A 262 3.16 5.61 -15.45
C VAL A 262 4.16 4.79 -14.63
N LEU A 263 5.46 4.99 -14.86
CA LEU A 263 6.56 4.30 -14.17
C LEU A 263 7.22 5.14 -13.08
N ALA A 264 7.08 6.46 -13.13
CA ALA A 264 7.69 7.38 -12.18
C ALA A 264 6.71 8.53 -11.89
N ALA A 265 6.44 8.83 -10.62
CA ALA A 265 5.57 9.93 -10.23
C ALA A 265 5.82 10.37 -8.79
N ASP A 266 5.63 11.66 -8.50
CA ASP A 266 5.74 12.20 -7.15
C ASP A 266 4.87 13.46 -6.98
N ILE A 267 4.60 13.81 -5.73
CA ILE A 267 3.87 15.03 -5.33
C ILE A 267 4.81 15.89 -4.48
N ASN A 268 4.88 17.19 -4.76
CA ASN A 268 5.81 18.07 -4.05
C ASN A 268 5.36 18.34 -2.60
N GLU A 269 6.22 19.02 -1.85
CA GLU A 269 6.13 19.26 -0.42
C GLU A 269 4.90 20.07 0.00
N ASP A 270 4.52 21.10 -0.76
CA ASP A 270 3.33 21.93 -0.49
C ASP A 270 2.04 21.37 -1.13
N HIS A 271 2.15 20.24 -1.82
CA HIS A 271 1.11 19.55 -2.60
C HIS A 271 0.57 20.30 -3.83
N THR A 272 1.13 21.43 -4.27
CA THR A 272 0.62 22.19 -5.45
C THR A 272 0.92 21.54 -6.79
N ARG A 273 1.86 20.59 -6.85
CA ARG A 273 2.39 19.99 -8.08
C ARG A 273 2.50 18.47 -7.99
N ILE A 274 2.11 17.81 -9.07
CA ILE A 274 2.42 16.40 -9.34
C ILE A 274 3.25 16.33 -10.61
N ALA A 275 4.36 15.60 -10.55
CA ALA A 275 5.16 15.29 -11.72
C ALA A 275 5.08 13.79 -12.03
N LEU A 276 5.06 13.43 -13.31
CA LEU A 276 5.00 12.05 -13.79
C LEU A 276 5.86 11.80 -15.03
N GLY A 277 6.24 10.54 -15.24
CA GLY A 277 7.02 10.06 -16.37
C GLY A 277 6.85 8.54 -16.59
N GLY A 278 7.34 8.06 -17.74
CA GLY A 278 7.26 6.65 -18.08
C GLY A 278 7.75 6.33 -19.50
N PRO A 279 7.19 5.30 -20.18
CA PRO A 279 7.60 4.86 -21.51
C PRO A 279 7.48 5.94 -22.60
N GLY A 280 6.68 6.98 -22.36
CA GLY A 280 6.59 8.16 -23.23
C GLY A 280 7.89 8.97 -23.36
N ARG A 281 8.83 8.83 -22.40
CA ARG A 281 10.13 9.55 -22.34
C ARG A 281 10.00 11.08 -22.17
N VAL A 282 8.87 11.49 -21.61
CA VAL A 282 8.51 12.87 -21.33
C VAL A 282 8.19 12.97 -19.84
N VAL A 283 8.74 13.98 -19.16
CA VAL A 283 8.29 14.34 -17.82
C VAL A 283 7.20 15.40 -17.97
N ARG A 284 6.09 15.23 -17.26
CA ARG A 284 5.00 16.21 -17.21
C ARG A 284 4.78 16.66 -15.79
N ILE A 285 4.66 17.97 -15.58
CA ILE A 285 4.36 18.59 -14.29
C ILE A 285 2.99 19.23 -14.39
N TYR A 286 2.09 18.87 -13.48
CA TYR A 286 0.71 19.33 -13.43
C TYR A 286 0.42 20.10 -12.14
N SER A 287 -0.51 21.05 -12.22
CA SER A 287 -1.10 21.77 -11.10
C SER A 287 -2.17 20.91 -10.41
N THR A 288 -2.12 20.79 -9.08
CA THR A 288 -3.18 20.16 -8.28
C THR A 288 -4.35 21.10 -7.98
N ALA A 289 -4.21 22.40 -8.25
CA ALA A 289 -5.24 23.40 -8.03
C ALA A 289 -6.31 23.43 -9.13
N ASP A 290 -6.01 22.87 -10.31
CA ASP A 290 -6.95 22.82 -11.45
C ASP A 290 -6.72 21.66 -12.44
N GLY A 291 -5.70 20.81 -12.27
CA GLY A 291 -5.38 19.73 -13.22
C GLY A 291 -4.66 20.18 -14.50
N SER A 292 -4.28 21.45 -14.62
CA SER A 292 -3.60 21.96 -15.81
C SER A 292 -2.17 21.40 -15.93
N LEU A 293 -1.74 21.14 -17.17
CA LEU A 293 -0.35 20.83 -17.49
C LEU A 293 0.47 22.13 -17.41
N LEU A 294 1.39 22.22 -16.44
CA LEU A 294 2.28 23.37 -16.26
C LEU A 294 3.47 23.27 -17.21
N HIS A 295 4.16 22.13 -17.22
CA HIS A 295 5.43 21.94 -17.94
C HIS A 295 5.53 20.57 -18.60
N GLU A 296 6.21 20.52 -19.76
CA GLU A 296 6.52 19.28 -20.48
C GLU A 296 8.02 19.24 -20.84
N ILE A 297 8.76 18.28 -20.29
CA ILE A 297 10.22 18.17 -20.44
C ILE A 297 10.56 17.00 -21.37
N ARG A 298 11.21 17.31 -22.50
CA ARG A 298 11.53 16.35 -23.59
C ARG A 298 13.04 16.14 -23.78
N LYS A 299 13.76 15.83 -22.69
CA LYS A 299 15.22 15.57 -22.71
C LYS A 299 15.61 14.09 -22.63
N HIS A 300 14.85 13.28 -21.91
CA HIS A 300 15.14 11.84 -21.78
C HIS A 300 15.03 11.13 -23.13
N THR A 301 16.00 10.28 -23.45
CA THR A 301 16.03 9.53 -24.73
C THR A 301 15.34 8.18 -24.63
N GLU A 302 15.14 7.70 -23.41
CA GLU A 302 14.65 6.36 -23.07
C GLU A 302 13.67 6.41 -21.88
N TRP A 303 13.05 5.28 -21.55
CA TRP A 303 11.99 5.20 -20.53
C TRP A 303 12.44 5.82 -19.19
N ILE A 304 11.61 6.70 -18.64
CA ILE A 304 11.82 7.28 -17.31
C ILE A 304 11.38 6.26 -16.27
N TYR A 305 12.28 5.87 -15.37
CA TYR A 305 12.00 4.93 -14.29
C TYR A 305 11.89 5.61 -12.92
N ALA A 306 12.63 6.70 -12.71
CA ALA A 306 12.71 7.34 -11.41
C ALA A 306 12.41 8.83 -11.48
N LEU A 307 11.68 9.34 -10.48
CA LEU A 307 11.30 10.74 -10.34
C LEU A 307 11.05 11.05 -8.86
N GLU A 308 11.57 12.16 -8.35
CA GLU A 308 11.26 12.65 -7.00
C GLU A 308 11.45 14.18 -6.92
N PHE A 309 10.58 14.89 -6.19
CA PHE A 309 10.82 16.27 -5.76
C PHE A 309 11.74 16.31 -4.53
N SER A 310 12.60 17.32 -4.42
CA SER A 310 13.41 17.51 -3.23
C SER A 310 12.55 17.81 -1.98
N PRO A 311 12.95 17.41 -0.76
CA PRO A 311 12.17 17.66 0.47
C PRO A 311 11.88 19.13 0.83
N ASP A 312 12.48 20.08 0.11
CA ASP A 312 12.25 21.54 0.16
C ASP A 312 11.49 22.09 -1.05
N GLY A 313 11.03 21.24 -1.98
CA GLY A 313 10.21 21.61 -3.15
C GLY A 313 10.95 22.24 -4.33
N VAL A 314 12.16 22.76 -4.13
CA VAL A 314 12.86 23.59 -5.12
C VAL A 314 13.29 22.80 -6.36
N LEU A 315 13.64 21.52 -6.20
CA LEU A 315 14.23 20.70 -7.26
C LEU A 315 13.38 19.47 -7.58
N LEU A 316 13.50 19.00 -8.81
CA LEU A 316 12.91 17.76 -9.31
C LEU A 316 14.02 16.91 -9.94
N ALA A 317 14.28 15.71 -9.41
CA ALA A 317 15.21 14.75 -10.02
C ALA A 317 14.43 13.79 -10.94
N THR A 318 14.98 13.47 -12.12
CA THR A 318 14.35 12.55 -13.09
C THR A 318 15.40 11.68 -13.77
N ALA A 319 15.11 10.38 -13.93
CA ALA A 319 16.11 9.41 -14.39
C ALA A 319 15.58 8.36 -15.38
N ASP A 320 16.40 7.98 -16.36
CA ASP A 320 16.04 7.04 -17.44
C ASP A 320 16.87 5.75 -17.54
N ARG A 321 16.28 4.82 -18.29
CA ARG A 321 16.80 3.49 -18.66
C ARG A 321 18.14 3.50 -19.42
N ASN A 322 18.60 4.63 -19.95
CA ASN A 322 19.89 4.76 -20.63
C ASN A 322 20.96 5.48 -19.76
N GLY A 323 20.67 5.72 -18.48
CA GLY A 323 21.61 6.33 -17.54
C GLY A 323 21.54 7.87 -17.51
N GLY A 324 20.57 8.48 -18.19
CA GLY A 324 20.33 9.91 -18.14
C GLY A 324 19.69 10.30 -16.81
N LEU A 325 20.42 11.05 -15.97
CA LEU A 325 19.96 11.58 -14.69
C LEU A 325 20.06 13.11 -14.71
N PHE A 326 18.91 13.77 -14.61
CA PHE A 326 18.80 15.23 -14.68
C PHE A 326 18.11 15.79 -13.44
N VAL A 327 18.45 17.01 -13.06
CA VAL A 327 17.77 17.76 -12.00
C VAL A 327 17.26 19.08 -12.58
N TRP A 328 16.05 19.46 -12.21
CA TRP A 328 15.32 20.61 -12.73
C TRP A 328 14.88 21.54 -11.60
N GLU A 329 14.76 22.84 -11.87
CA GLU A 329 14.02 23.78 -11.02
C GLU A 329 12.52 23.47 -11.13
N ALA A 330 11.89 23.04 -10.03
CA ALA A 330 10.52 22.53 -10.03
C ALA A 330 9.47 23.57 -10.47
N GLU A 331 9.72 24.84 -10.16
CA GLU A 331 8.89 25.98 -10.53
C GLU A 331 8.85 26.25 -12.04
N THR A 332 9.99 26.11 -12.73
CA THR A 332 10.19 26.62 -14.10
C THR A 332 10.50 25.54 -15.14
N ALA A 333 10.70 24.29 -14.69
CA ALA A 333 11.19 23.16 -15.47
C ALA A 333 12.53 23.40 -16.20
N ARG A 334 13.34 24.37 -15.73
CA ARG A 334 14.69 24.63 -16.26
C ARG A 334 15.68 23.58 -15.74
N GLU A 335 16.61 23.19 -16.61
CA GLU A 335 17.72 22.31 -16.22
C GLU A 335 18.62 22.98 -15.17
N TYR A 336 18.78 22.32 -14.03
CA TYR A 336 19.65 22.73 -12.93
C TYR A 336 20.97 21.94 -12.92
N GLN A 337 20.91 20.61 -13.08
CA GLN A 337 22.09 19.74 -13.17
C GLN A 337 21.91 18.58 -14.17
N ASN A 338 23.04 18.07 -14.66
CA ASN A 338 23.16 16.88 -15.48
C ASN A 338 24.18 15.93 -14.83
N LEU A 339 23.68 14.91 -14.12
CA LEU A 339 24.46 14.06 -13.22
C LEU A 339 25.00 12.83 -13.96
N ALA A 340 25.83 13.09 -14.97
CA ALA A 340 26.39 12.06 -15.83
C ALA A 340 27.44 11.21 -15.10
N GLY A 341 27.21 9.89 -15.00
CA GLY A 341 28.19 8.96 -14.41
C GLY A 341 27.77 7.50 -14.28
N HIS A 342 26.48 7.18 -14.35
CA HIS A 342 26.00 5.80 -14.47
C HIS A 342 26.26 5.21 -15.86
N LYS A 343 26.36 3.88 -15.94
CA LYS A 343 26.74 3.13 -17.17
C LYS A 343 25.62 2.26 -17.75
N ALA A 344 24.48 2.20 -17.08
CA ALA A 344 23.25 1.56 -17.51
C ALA A 344 22.08 2.39 -16.96
N GLY A 345 20.83 1.90 -17.12
CA GLY A 345 19.66 2.61 -16.63
C GLY A 345 19.74 2.98 -15.16
N VAL A 346 19.32 4.20 -14.83
CA VAL A 346 19.05 4.59 -13.44
C VAL A 346 17.67 4.06 -13.11
N THR A 347 17.59 3.24 -12.08
CA THR A 347 16.38 2.49 -11.69
C THR A 347 15.55 3.25 -10.67
N ASP A 348 16.21 3.93 -9.73
CA ASP A 348 15.55 4.69 -8.66
C ASP A 348 16.39 5.91 -8.23
N VAL A 349 15.74 6.90 -7.61
CA VAL A 349 16.37 8.07 -6.98
C VAL A 349 15.71 8.38 -5.64
N SER A 350 16.52 8.83 -4.68
CA SER A 350 16.03 9.35 -3.41
C SER A 350 16.87 10.55 -2.96
N TYR A 351 16.21 11.64 -2.58
CA TYR A 351 16.82 12.78 -1.92
C TYR A 351 17.05 12.50 -0.43
N ARG A 352 18.18 12.98 0.09
CA ARG A 352 18.42 13.03 1.53
C ARG A 352 17.46 14.04 2.18
N PRO A 353 16.99 13.81 3.43
CA PRO A 353 16.08 14.68 4.18
C PRO A 353 16.37 16.20 4.25
N ASP A 354 17.55 16.65 3.82
CA ASP A 354 17.99 18.05 3.80
C ASP A 354 18.18 18.63 2.38
N SER A 355 17.69 17.94 1.33
CA SER A 355 17.79 18.28 -0.10
C SER A 355 19.19 18.39 -0.71
N ASN A 356 20.25 18.55 0.09
CA ASN A 356 21.61 18.81 -0.39
C ASN A 356 22.26 17.63 -1.14
N VAL A 357 21.78 16.41 -0.92
CA VAL A 357 22.33 15.19 -1.53
C VAL A 357 21.24 14.36 -2.19
N LEU A 358 21.46 13.97 -3.45
CA LEU A 358 20.65 12.98 -4.16
C LEU A 358 21.40 11.64 -4.18
N ALA A 359 20.71 10.53 -3.96
CA ALA A 359 21.19 9.19 -4.27
C ALA A 359 20.50 8.65 -5.52
N SER A 360 21.23 7.90 -6.34
CA SER A 360 20.72 7.23 -7.54
C SER A 360 21.19 5.78 -7.63
N ALA A 361 20.29 4.86 -7.98
CA ALA A 361 20.53 3.43 -8.16
C ALA A 361 20.59 3.08 -9.65
N SER A 362 21.34 2.04 -10.04
CA SER A 362 21.41 1.64 -11.45
C SER A 362 21.57 0.14 -11.67
N GLU A 363 21.13 -0.31 -12.84
CA GLU A 363 21.47 -1.62 -13.41
C GLU A 363 22.99 -1.85 -13.55
N ASP A 364 23.83 -0.80 -13.49
CA ASP A 364 25.30 -0.95 -13.43
C ASP A 364 25.84 -1.53 -12.10
N GLY A 365 24.94 -1.77 -11.13
CA GLY A 365 25.25 -2.36 -9.83
C GLY A 365 25.72 -1.36 -8.78
N THR A 366 25.75 -0.07 -9.11
CA THR A 366 26.19 0.99 -8.20
C THR A 366 25.05 1.85 -7.66
N ILE A 367 25.27 2.38 -6.46
CA ILE A 367 24.57 3.57 -5.95
C ILE A 367 25.55 4.73 -5.99
N LYS A 368 25.12 5.89 -6.48
CA LYS A 368 25.91 7.12 -6.49
C LYS A 368 25.26 8.16 -5.60
N LEU A 369 26.08 8.92 -4.87
CA LEU A 369 25.64 10.07 -4.07
C LEU A 369 26.16 11.35 -4.72
N TRP A 370 25.30 12.33 -4.91
CA TRP A 370 25.55 13.55 -5.67
C TRP A 370 25.32 14.79 -4.81
N ASP A 371 26.24 15.75 -4.89
CA ASP A 371 26.13 17.06 -4.24
C ASP A 371 25.28 17.99 -5.13
N MET A 372 24.12 18.45 -4.66
CA MET A 372 23.21 19.25 -5.49
C MET A 372 23.75 20.63 -5.81
N HIS A 373 24.50 21.25 -4.89
CA HIS A 373 25.07 22.58 -5.07
C HIS A 373 26.13 22.62 -6.19
N THR A 374 26.89 21.54 -6.38
CA THR A 374 28.02 21.47 -7.32
C THR A 374 27.84 20.49 -8.48
N GLY A 375 26.80 19.65 -8.45
CA GLY A 375 26.51 18.63 -9.47
C GLY A 375 27.49 17.44 -9.48
N LYS A 376 28.28 17.25 -8.42
CA LYS A 376 29.41 16.30 -8.40
C LYS A 376 29.06 14.99 -7.70
N GLU A 377 29.62 13.89 -8.21
CA GLU A 377 29.66 12.61 -7.49
C GLU A 377 30.49 12.77 -6.21
N ILE A 378 29.84 12.69 -5.05
CA ILE A 378 30.47 12.61 -3.72
C ILE A 378 31.02 11.19 -3.52
N LYS A 379 30.25 10.20 -3.98
CA LYS A 379 30.46 8.79 -3.65
C LYS A 379 29.93 7.88 -4.75
N ASN A 380 30.66 6.79 -4.98
CA ASN A 380 30.23 5.64 -5.76
C ASN A 380 30.32 4.40 -4.85
N ILE A 381 29.25 3.61 -4.81
CA ILE A 381 29.05 2.46 -3.92
C ILE A 381 28.78 1.25 -4.80
N GLY A 382 29.66 0.26 -4.82
CA GLY A 382 29.36 -1.05 -5.41
C GLY A 382 28.36 -1.77 -4.51
N ALA A 383 27.08 -1.76 -4.89
CA ALA A 383 25.98 -2.07 -3.98
C ALA A 383 25.42 -3.48 -4.19
N HIS A 384 25.01 -3.82 -5.42
CA HIS A 384 24.34 -5.08 -5.72
C HIS A 384 24.87 -5.77 -6.99
N GLY A 385 25.02 -7.09 -6.92
CA GLY A 385 25.46 -7.91 -8.05
C GLY A 385 24.41 -8.00 -9.15
N GLY A 386 24.71 -7.46 -10.34
CA GLY A 386 23.80 -7.53 -11.50
C GLY A 386 22.74 -6.43 -11.57
N GLY A 387 22.83 -5.41 -10.71
CA GLY A 387 21.97 -4.23 -10.75
C GLY A 387 21.28 -3.94 -9.42
N VAL A 388 21.21 -2.65 -9.07
CA VAL A 388 20.37 -2.12 -7.99
C VAL A 388 18.99 -1.82 -8.57
N THR A 389 17.92 -2.15 -7.86
CA THR A 389 16.53 -2.04 -8.34
C THR A 389 15.75 -0.90 -7.69
N ALA A 390 15.89 -0.72 -6.38
CA ALA A 390 15.26 0.36 -5.61
C ALA A 390 16.18 0.87 -4.49
N LEU A 391 15.97 2.12 -4.05
CA LEU A 391 16.71 2.76 -2.96
C LEU A 391 15.83 3.78 -2.20
N GLU A 392 16.02 3.90 -0.89
CA GLU A 392 15.37 4.97 -0.10
C GLU A 392 16.32 5.57 0.93
N TYR A 393 16.30 6.89 1.08
CA TYR A 393 16.89 7.57 2.24
C TYR A 393 15.95 7.51 3.44
N ALA A 394 16.48 7.04 4.56
CA ALA A 394 15.82 7.17 5.86
C ALA A 394 15.81 8.62 6.34
N GLN A 395 14.84 8.97 7.19
CA GLN A 395 14.79 10.29 7.86
C GLN A 395 16.02 10.57 8.75
N ASP A 396 16.73 9.53 9.21
CA ASP A 396 18.00 9.68 9.93
C ASP A 396 19.26 9.74 9.03
N GLY A 397 19.08 9.74 7.71
CA GLY A 397 20.13 9.87 6.71
C GLY A 397 20.84 8.56 6.32
N LYS A 398 20.45 7.40 6.87
CA LYS A 398 20.81 6.09 6.30
C LYS A 398 20.21 5.90 4.91
N ILE A 399 20.73 4.91 4.16
CA ILE A 399 20.19 4.48 2.88
C ILE A 399 19.83 2.99 2.99
N VAL A 400 18.68 2.59 2.45
CA VAL A 400 18.35 1.19 2.15
C VAL A 400 18.37 0.95 0.64
N SER A 401 18.69 -0.28 0.21
CA SER A 401 18.67 -0.66 -1.20
C SER A 401 18.30 -2.13 -1.41
N ALA A 402 17.71 -2.43 -2.56
CA ALA A 402 17.48 -3.78 -3.08
C ALA A 402 18.15 -3.99 -4.44
N GLY A 403 18.35 -5.25 -4.85
CA GLY A 403 18.96 -5.55 -6.15
C GLY A 403 18.79 -6.98 -6.64
N ARG A 404 19.34 -7.23 -7.83
CA ARG A 404 19.22 -8.50 -8.57
C ARG A 404 20.05 -9.65 -7.99
N ASP A 405 20.92 -9.38 -7.02
CA ASP A 405 21.54 -10.41 -6.18
C ASP A 405 20.59 -10.98 -5.10
N ARG A 406 19.36 -10.47 -5.03
CA ARG A 406 18.29 -10.85 -4.08
C ARG A 406 18.58 -10.45 -2.63
N LEU A 407 19.53 -9.55 -2.42
CA LEU A 407 19.81 -8.97 -1.12
C LEU A 407 19.04 -7.65 -0.94
N THR A 408 18.69 -7.37 0.30
CA THR A 408 18.40 -6.01 0.77
C THR A 408 19.59 -5.56 1.63
N LYS A 409 20.00 -4.31 1.52
CA LYS A 409 21.20 -3.76 2.20
C LYS A 409 20.89 -2.45 2.91
N LEU A 410 21.57 -2.21 4.03
CA LEU A 410 21.51 -0.99 4.82
C LEU A 410 22.90 -0.33 4.83
N TRP A 411 22.93 0.99 4.61
CA TRP A 411 24.14 1.81 4.50
C TRP A 411 24.04 3.04 5.42
N ASP A 412 25.17 3.59 5.85
CA ASP A 412 25.20 4.95 6.41
C ASP A 412 25.09 6.02 5.30
N GLY A 413 24.80 7.26 5.68
CA GLY A 413 24.67 8.39 4.74
C GLY A 413 25.96 8.81 4.03
N ASN A 414 27.07 8.09 4.21
CA ASN A 414 28.32 8.24 3.46
C ASN A 414 28.57 7.05 2.51
N GLY A 415 27.60 6.13 2.40
CA GLY A 415 27.68 4.94 1.55
C GLY A 415 28.55 3.83 2.10
N LYS A 416 28.73 3.73 3.43
CA LYS A 416 29.39 2.59 4.08
C LYS A 416 28.35 1.54 4.45
N ALA A 417 28.60 0.27 4.11
CA ALA A 417 27.72 -0.84 4.48
C ALA A 417 27.58 -0.97 6.00
N ILE A 418 26.35 -1.15 6.47
CA ILE A 418 25.98 -1.49 7.85
C ILE A 418 25.57 -2.97 7.94
N ARG A 419 24.69 -3.44 7.04
CA ARG A 419 24.16 -4.81 7.05
C ARG A 419 23.66 -5.28 5.68
N ASP A 420 23.80 -6.58 5.44
CA ASP A 420 23.01 -7.35 4.45
C ASP A 420 21.89 -8.10 5.19
N PHE A 421 20.65 -8.04 4.68
CA PHE A 421 19.51 -8.78 5.24
C PHE A 421 19.36 -10.19 4.64
N PRO A 422 18.65 -11.12 5.30
CA PRO A 422 18.35 -12.46 4.76
C PRO A 422 17.75 -12.42 3.34
N ALA A 423 18.44 -13.06 2.39
CA ALA A 423 18.13 -12.98 0.95
C ALA A 423 16.67 -13.33 0.61
N LEU A 424 16.06 -12.53 -0.26
CA LEU A 424 14.70 -12.69 -0.82
C LEU A 424 14.57 -13.99 -1.63
N GLY A 425 13.34 -14.37 -1.97
CA GLY A 425 13.08 -15.58 -2.78
C GLY A 425 13.68 -15.44 -4.18
N ASP A 426 13.36 -14.33 -4.84
CA ASP A 426 13.84 -13.95 -6.17
C ASP A 426 14.40 -12.51 -6.17
N ILE A 427 14.58 -11.90 -7.34
CA ILE A 427 15.05 -10.51 -7.50
C ILE A 427 14.26 -9.58 -6.59
N GLY A 428 14.97 -8.84 -5.72
CA GLY A 428 14.38 -7.74 -4.99
C GLY A 428 13.99 -6.65 -5.97
N MET A 429 12.73 -6.24 -5.94
CA MET A 429 12.19 -5.19 -6.79
C MET A 429 12.18 -3.86 -6.07
N GLU A 430 11.62 -3.84 -4.86
CA GLU A 430 11.26 -2.63 -4.12
C GLU A 430 11.84 -2.67 -2.71
N VAL A 431 12.13 -1.49 -2.14
CA VAL A 431 12.61 -1.34 -0.75
C VAL A 431 11.98 -0.11 -0.10
N ALA A 432 11.73 -0.18 1.21
CA ALA A 432 11.35 0.98 2.01
C ALA A 432 11.87 0.86 3.45
N ILE A 433 11.97 1.99 4.15
CA ILE A 433 12.36 2.10 5.56
C ILE A 433 11.34 2.93 6.34
N THR A 434 11.02 2.51 7.57
CA THR A 434 9.99 3.17 8.38
C THR A 434 10.42 4.54 8.91
N HIS A 435 9.46 5.39 9.27
CA HIS A 435 9.67 6.75 9.79
C HIS A 435 10.67 6.86 10.96
N ASP A 436 10.72 5.84 11.82
CA ASP A 436 11.63 5.72 12.97
C ASP A 436 13.02 5.19 12.58
N SER A 437 13.23 4.84 11.31
CA SER A 437 14.38 4.12 10.76
C SER A 437 14.62 2.75 11.42
N GLY A 438 13.60 2.19 12.09
CA GLY A 438 13.68 0.98 12.91
C GLY A 438 13.38 -0.32 12.16
N ARG A 439 12.70 -0.27 11.01
CA ARG A 439 12.37 -1.44 10.19
C ARG A 439 12.68 -1.20 8.71
N VAL A 440 13.21 -2.22 8.04
CA VAL A 440 13.40 -2.26 6.60
C VAL A 440 12.41 -3.24 6.00
N ILE A 441 11.80 -2.87 4.88
CA ILE A 441 10.80 -3.64 4.14
C ILE A 441 11.34 -3.82 2.72
N ALA A 442 11.21 -5.00 2.14
CA ALA A 442 11.54 -5.21 0.73
C ALA A 442 10.57 -6.19 0.06
N GLY A 443 10.25 -5.91 -1.20
CA GLY A 443 9.40 -6.74 -2.05
C GLY A 443 10.19 -7.42 -3.16
N ASP A 444 9.81 -8.64 -3.54
CA ASP A 444 10.47 -9.41 -4.60
C ASP A 444 9.58 -9.73 -5.82
N TRP A 445 10.21 -10.28 -6.86
CA TRP A 445 9.55 -10.66 -8.11
C TRP A 445 8.49 -11.76 -7.97
N LEU A 446 8.51 -12.55 -6.89
CA LEU A 446 7.49 -13.57 -6.60
C LEU A 446 6.31 -13.01 -5.78
N GLY A 447 6.37 -11.74 -5.41
CA GLY A 447 5.35 -11.09 -4.59
C GLY A 447 5.53 -11.31 -3.09
N GLU A 448 6.71 -11.78 -2.65
CA GLU A 448 7.02 -11.85 -1.22
C GLU A 448 7.45 -10.46 -0.73
N VAL A 449 6.78 -9.94 0.30
CA VAL A 449 7.19 -8.72 1.01
C VAL A 449 7.69 -9.10 2.39
N ARG A 450 9.00 -9.01 2.60
CA ARG A 450 9.63 -9.26 3.89
C ARG A 450 9.87 -7.97 4.65
N THR A 451 9.86 -8.09 5.97
CA THR A 451 10.23 -7.03 6.90
C THR A 451 11.32 -7.53 7.84
N TRP A 452 12.23 -6.65 8.23
CA TRP A 452 13.28 -6.93 9.22
C TRP A 452 13.48 -5.70 10.11
N LYS A 453 13.99 -5.89 11.33
CA LYS A 453 14.47 -4.73 12.10
C LYS A 453 15.79 -4.19 11.54
N ALA A 454 15.96 -2.88 11.57
CA ALA A 454 17.20 -2.21 11.16
C ALA A 454 18.35 -2.35 12.18
N ASP A 455 18.09 -2.71 13.44
CA ASP A 455 19.09 -2.79 14.52
C ASP A 455 19.82 -4.15 14.57
N ASP A 456 19.11 -5.27 14.46
CA ASP A 456 19.66 -6.64 14.52
C ASP A 456 19.52 -7.46 13.22
N GLY A 457 18.59 -7.10 12.33
CA GLY A 457 18.28 -7.85 11.10
C GLY A 457 17.34 -9.04 11.29
N ALA A 458 16.73 -9.18 12.48
CA ALA A 458 15.72 -10.20 12.75
C ALA A 458 14.50 -9.99 11.84
N GLN A 459 14.03 -11.09 11.23
CA GLN A 459 12.86 -11.08 10.37
C GLN A 459 11.58 -10.87 11.19
N LEU A 460 10.69 -10.05 10.63
CA LEU A 460 9.40 -9.65 11.18
C LEU A 460 8.27 -10.19 10.28
N VAL A 461 7.04 -9.70 10.48
CA VAL A 461 5.83 -10.13 9.79
C VAL A 461 5.79 -9.67 8.32
N ALA A 462 5.54 -10.60 7.39
CA ALA A 462 5.40 -10.31 5.97
C ALA A 462 4.13 -9.49 5.66
N LEU A 463 4.20 -8.58 4.69
CA LEU A 463 3.12 -7.62 4.36
C LEU A 463 2.61 -7.84 2.91
N PRO A 464 1.84 -8.92 2.63
CA PRO A 464 1.61 -9.37 1.26
C PRO A 464 0.79 -8.39 0.40
N PRO A 465 1.12 -8.24 -0.90
CA PRO A 465 0.38 -7.38 -1.84
C PRO A 465 -1.04 -7.90 -2.17
N ASN A 466 -1.30 -9.17 -1.83
CA ASN A 466 -2.55 -9.87 -2.02
C ASN A 466 -3.00 -10.46 -0.66
N PRO A 467 -3.67 -9.67 0.20
CA PRO A 467 -4.18 -10.17 1.47
C PRO A 467 -5.29 -11.21 1.28
N PRO A 468 -5.53 -12.09 2.27
CA PRO A 468 -6.64 -13.04 2.22
C PRO A 468 -8.01 -12.35 2.22
N THR A 469 -9.02 -12.99 1.65
CA THR A 469 -10.40 -12.48 1.67
C THR A 469 -11.00 -12.54 3.08
N LEU A 470 -12.04 -11.75 3.34
CA LEU A 470 -12.80 -11.83 4.61
C LEU A 470 -13.36 -13.24 4.86
N GLN A 471 -13.77 -13.96 3.81
CA GLN A 471 -14.20 -15.35 3.94
C GLN A 471 -13.05 -16.25 4.41
N MET A 472 -11.87 -16.18 3.79
CA MET A 472 -10.71 -16.97 4.20
C MET A 472 -10.28 -16.65 5.64
N LEU A 473 -10.35 -15.38 6.06
CA LEU A 473 -10.08 -14.96 7.42
C LEU A 473 -11.10 -15.53 8.42
N VAL A 474 -12.39 -15.52 8.09
CA VAL A 474 -13.45 -16.13 8.91
C VAL A 474 -13.29 -17.65 9.00
N GLU A 475 -12.96 -18.33 7.90
CA GLU A 475 -12.71 -19.78 7.86
C GLU A 475 -11.49 -20.15 8.72
N ALA A 476 -10.37 -19.43 8.57
CA ALA A 476 -9.16 -19.63 9.37
C ALA A 476 -9.39 -19.36 10.86
N GLN A 477 -10.08 -18.27 11.20
CA GLN A 477 -10.40 -17.92 12.59
C GLN A 477 -11.38 -18.92 13.22
N THR A 478 -12.35 -19.43 12.45
CA THR A 478 -13.28 -20.48 12.90
C THR A 478 -12.52 -21.79 13.18
N ALA A 479 -11.59 -22.18 12.30
CA ALA A 479 -10.74 -23.36 12.52
C ALA A 479 -9.86 -23.18 13.78
N ALA A 480 -9.28 -22.00 13.99
CA ALA A 480 -8.49 -21.69 15.18
C ALA A 480 -9.31 -21.73 16.48
N VAL A 481 -10.53 -21.17 16.47
CA VAL A 481 -11.45 -21.21 17.61
C VAL A 481 -11.88 -22.64 17.94
N ASN A 482 -12.19 -23.46 16.92
CA ASN A 482 -12.53 -24.87 17.11
C ASN A 482 -11.35 -25.66 17.72
N ALA A 483 -10.14 -25.50 17.17
CA ALA A 483 -8.94 -26.14 17.70
C ALA A 483 -8.62 -25.70 19.15
N ALA A 484 -8.86 -24.43 19.49
CA ALA A 484 -8.73 -23.91 20.85
C ALA A 484 -9.79 -24.50 21.81
N ALA A 485 -11.03 -24.70 21.34
CA ALA A 485 -12.09 -25.34 22.11
C ALA A 485 -11.80 -26.82 22.38
N ASP A 486 -11.32 -27.56 21.37
CA ASP A 486 -10.87 -28.95 21.54
C ASP A 486 -9.67 -29.05 22.49
N ALA A 487 -8.70 -28.14 22.39
CA ALA A 487 -7.56 -28.08 23.31
C ALA A 487 -8.01 -27.77 24.76
N ALA A 488 -8.93 -26.82 24.94
CA ALA A 488 -9.48 -26.47 26.25
C ALA A 488 -10.29 -27.64 26.87
N LYS A 489 -11.05 -28.37 26.06
CA LYS A 489 -11.74 -29.59 26.49
C LYS A 489 -10.76 -30.68 26.92
N ASN A 490 -9.76 -30.98 26.09
CA ASN A 490 -8.73 -31.98 26.42
C ASN A 490 -7.97 -31.61 27.71
N ALA A 491 -7.72 -30.32 27.96
CA ALA A 491 -7.13 -29.85 29.21
C ALA A 491 -8.08 -30.01 30.41
N ALA A 492 -9.38 -29.78 30.25
CA ALA A 492 -10.39 -30.03 31.29
C ALA A 492 -10.50 -31.53 31.64
N ASP A 493 -10.54 -32.40 30.63
CA ASP A 493 -10.57 -33.86 30.79
C ASP A 493 -9.29 -34.36 31.50
N GLN A 494 -8.12 -33.79 31.18
CA GLN A 494 -6.86 -34.06 31.90
C GLN A 494 -6.89 -33.58 33.36
N VAL A 495 -7.43 -32.39 33.63
CA VAL A 495 -7.57 -31.86 35.00
C VAL A 495 -8.48 -32.75 35.84
N GLU A 496 -9.59 -33.26 35.30
CA GLU A 496 -10.49 -34.15 36.03
C GLU A 496 -9.85 -35.54 36.28
N ALA A 497 -9.15 -36.09 35.28
CA ALA A 497 -8.35 -37.30 35.46
C ALA A 497 -7.25 -37.13 36.53
N GLN A 498 -6.61 -35.95 36.58
CA GLN A 498 -5.58 -35.65 37.56
C GLN A 498 -6.16 -35.48 38.98
N LYS A 499 -7.34 -34.86 39.14
CA LYS A 499 -8.07 -34.82 40.43
C LYS A 499 -8.35 -36.23 40.94
N ALA A 500 -8.87 -37.10 40.08
CA ALA A 500 -9.16 -38.50 40.43
C ALA A 500 -7.88 -39.26 40.84
N ALA A 501 -6.77 -39.04 40.13
CA ALA A 501 -5.48 -39.60 40.50
C ALA A 501 -4.96 -39.08 41.84
N THR A 502 -5.11 -37.78 42.15
CA THR A 502 -4.72 -37.22 43.46
C THR A 502 -5.59 -37.76 44.59
N ALA A 503 -6.90 -37.88 44.41
CA ALA A 503 -7.79 -38.46 45.43
C ALA A 503 -7.45 -39.93 45.73
N ALA A 504 -7.15 -40.72 44.69
CA ALA A 504 -6.69 -42.10 44.85
C ALA A 504 -5.32 -42.18 45.56
N ALA A 505 -4.41 -41.24 45.28
CA ALA A 505 -3.12 -41.15 45.96
C ALA A 505 -3.24 -40.74 47.43
N GLU A 506 -4.15 -39.82 47.77
CA GLU A 506 -4.48 -39.44 49.15
C GLU A 506 -5.05 -40.63 49.95
N GLU A 507 -5.99 -41.38 49.39
CA GLU A 507 -6.55 -42.57 50.05
C GLU A 507 -5.49 -43.68 50.23
N ALA A 508 -4.61 -43.86 49.23
CA ALA A 508 -3.47 -44.79 49.35
C ALA A 508 -2.48 -44.34 50.43
N ALA A 509 -2.16 -43.05 50.51
CA ALA A 509 -1.30 -42.48 51.54
C ALA A 509 -1.90 -42.63 52.94
N LYS A 510 -3.22 -42.45 53.10
CA LYS A 510 -3.93 -42.69 54.36
C LYS A 510 -3.81 -44.16 54.80
N LYS A 511 -4.07 -45.11 53.90
CA LYS A 511 -3.93 -46.55 54.18
C LYS A 511 -2.49 -46.94 54.54
N ALA A 512 -1.50 -46.34 53.88
CA ALA A 512 -0.08 -46.53 54.21
C ALA A 512 0.28 -45.98 55.60
N ALA A 513 -0.27 -44.83 56.00
CA ALA A 513 -0.07 -44.25 57.32
C ALA A 513 -0.72 -45.10 58.43
N GLU A 514 -1.94 -45.61 58.20
CA GLU A 514 -2.65 -46.53 59.10
C GLU A 514 -1.86 -47.85 59.26
N ALA A 515 -1.35 -48.44 58.16
CA ALA A 515 -0.51 -49.63 58.19
C ALA A 515 0.83 -49.39 58.93
N LEU A 516 1.46 -48.23 58.75
CA LEU A 516 2.68 -47.84 59.46
C LEU A 516 2.44 -47.67 60.98
N ALA A 517 1.28 -47.13 61.38
CA ALA A 517 0.89 -47.03 62.78
C ALA A 517 0.70 -48.43 63.41
N ALA A 518 -0.01 -49.33 62.72
CA ALA A 518 -0.19 -50.72 63.15
C ALA A 518 1.15 -51.47 63.25
N ALA A 519 2.06 -51.29 62.28
CA ALA A 519 3.40 -51.88 62.32
C ALA A 519 4.24 -51.37 63.49
N LYS A 520 4.15 -50.08 63.83
CA LYS A 520 4.83 -49.50 65.02
C LYS A 520 4.27 -50.06 66.33
N ALA A 521 2.95 -50.24 66.44
CA ALA A 521 2.32 -50.86 67.62
C ALA A 521 2.77 -52.32 67.79
N ALA A 522 2.67 -53.12 66.72
CA ALA A 522 3.11 -54.52 66.72
C ALA A 522 4.62 -54.68 66.99
N LEU A 523 5.45 -53.71 66.58
CA LEU A 523 6.86 -53.65 66.95
C LEU A 523 7.04 -53.37 68.44
N ALA A 524 6.35 -52.37 68.99
CA ALA A 524 6.45 -52.02 70.42
C ALA A 524 6.01 -53.18 71.34
N ASP A 525 4.97 -53.92 70.98
CA ASP A 525 4.54 -55.09 71.76
C ASP A 525 5.50 -56.29 71.61
N LYS A 526 6.14 -56.46 70.45
CA LYS A 526 7.25 -57.42 70.29
C LYS A 526 8.48 -57.02 71.11
N THR A 527 8.79 -55.73 71.22
CA THR A 527 9.87 -55.24 72.09
C THR A 527 9.59 -55.57 73.55
N LYS A 528 8.39 -55.23 74.08
CA LYS A 528 7.98 -55.62 75.44
C LYS A 528 8.05 -57.13 75.67
N ALA A 529 7.59 -57.93 74.71
CA ALA A 529 7.65 -59.39 74.80
C ALA A 529 9.10 -59.91 74.82
N SER A 530 9.99 -59.30 74.05
CA SER A 530 11.44 -59.60 74.07
C SER A 530 12.11 -59.19 75.38
N GLU A 531 11.74 -58.05 75.95
CA GLU A 531 12.23 -57.56 77.24
C GLU A 531 11.75 -58.48 78.38
N ALA A 532 10.47 -58.87 78.39
CA ALA A 532 9.91 -59.81 79.34
C ALA A 532 10.55 -61.22 79.21
N ALA A 533 10.80 -61.69 77.99
CA ALA A 533 11.51 -62.95 77.76
C ALA A 533 12.97 -62.90 78.22
N ALA A 534 13.66 -61.77 78.03
CA ALA A 534 15.02 -61.56 78.52
C ALA A 534 15.06 -61.51 80.06
N ALA A 535 14.09 -60.86 80.71
CA ALA A 535 13.94 -60.84 82.17
C ALA A 535 13.69 -62.25 82.73
N ALA A 536 12.75 -63.00 82.13
CA ALA A 536 12.47 -64.39 82.52
C ALA A 536 13.67 -65.32 82.30
N ALA A 537 14.45 -65.11 81.23
CA ALA A 537 15.69 -65.85 81.00
C ALA A 537 16.79 -65.51 82.03
N ALA A 538 16.87 -64.25 82.47
CA ALA A 538 17.79 -63.82 83.53
C ALA A 538 17.38 -64.41 84.90
N GLU A 539 16.09 -64.42 85.23
CA GLU A 539 15.57 -65.06 86.46
C GLU A 539 15.79 -66.57 86.43
N ALA A 540 15.50 -67.23 85.31
CA ALA A 540 15.77 -68.66 85.12
C ALA A 540 17.27 -68.99 85.26
N LYS A 541 18.16 -68.14 84.73
CA LYS A 541 19.62 -68.27 84.91
C LYS A 541 20.04 -68.11 86.37
N ALA A 542 19.55 -67.08 87.06
CA ALA A 542 19.84 -66.85 88.48
C ALA A 542 19.36 -68.02 89.36
N ARG A 543 18.21 -68.62 89.02
CA ARG A 543 17.71 -69.83 89.69
C ARG A 543 18.51 -71.10 89.33
N LEU A 544 19.07 -71.18 88.13
CA LEU A 544 20.01 -72.25 87.76
C LEU A 544 21.31 -72.13 88.55
N GLU A 545 21.80 -70.90 88.75
CA GLU A 545 22.96 -70.59 89.59
C GLU A 545 22.68 -70.88 91.08
N SER A 546 21.49 -70.57 91.60
CA SER A 546 21.11 -70.93 92.98
C SER A 546 20.98 -72.44 93.18
N LEU A 547 20.35 -73.16 92.24
CA LEU A 547 20.24 -74.63 92.29
C LEU A 547 21.62 -75.30 92.16
N ALA A 548 22.55 -74.72 91.40
CA ALA A 548 23.94 -75.20 91.35
C ALA A 548 24.66 -75.00 92.69
N ALA A 549 24.43 -73.87 93.38
CA ALA A 549 24.97 -73.62 94.72
C ALA A 549 24.34 -74.54 95.79
N GLU A 550 23.03 -74.76 95.76
CA GLU A 550 22.33 -75.73 96.61
C GLU A 550 22.86 -77.16 96.39
N LYS A 551 23.05 -77.57 95.13
CA LYS A 551 23.66 -78.87 94.78
C LYS A 551 25.10 -78.98 95.32
N ALA A 552 25.92 -77.95 95.17
CA ALA A 552 27.29 -77.94 95.69
C ALA A 552 27.32 -78.01 97.23
N ALA A 553 26.41 -77.31 97.92
CA ALA A 553 26.27 -77.39 99.37
C ALA A 553 25.80 -78.78 99.83
N TYR A 554 24.87 -79.41 99.09
CA TYR A 554 24.44 -80.79 99.34
C TYR A 554 25.59 -81.80 99.15
N GLU A 555 26.35 -81.68 98.07
CA GLU A 555 27.54 -82.52 97.79
C GLU A 555 28.66 -82.31 98.82
N GLN A 556 28.84 -81.09 99.33
CA GLN A 556 29.71 -80.83 100.48
C GLN A 556 29.17 -81.47 101.77
N SER A 557 27.85 -81.45 102.02
CA SER A 557 27.25 -82.09 103.21
C SER A 557 27.39 -83.62 103.18
N GLN A 558 27.22 -84.24 102.00
CA GLN A 558 27.49 -85.66 101.75
C GLN A 558 28.97 -85.99 101.99
N THR A 559 29.87 -85.13 101.51
CA THR A 559 31.34 -85.29 101.69
C THR A 559 31.74 -85.10 103.17
N ALA A 560 31.08 -84.20 103.90
CA ALA A 560 31.27 -84.02 105.33
C ALA A 560 30.78 -85.24 106.13
N GLN A 561 29.65 -85.84 105.75
CA GLN A 561 29.16 -87.10 106.33
C GLN A 561 30.09 -88.28 106.01
N ALA A 562 30.63 -88.37 104.79
CA ALA A 562 31.58 -89.41 104.41
C ALA A 562 32.93 -89.31 105.13
N ASN A 563 33.38 -88.10 105.48
CA ASN A 563 34.60 -87.87 106.26
C ASN A 563 34.38 -87.86 107.80
N ALA A 564 33.13 -88.05 108.27
CA ALA A 564 32.78 -88.04 109.69
C ALA A 564 32.93 -89.39 110.40
N SER A 565 33.95 -90.17 110.00
CA SER A 565 34.52 -91.35 110.67
C SER A 565 33.68 -92.64 110.73
N PRO A 566 34.33 -93.82 110.91
CA PRO A 566 35.77 -94.11 110.83
C PRO A 566 36.15 -94.92 109.57
#